data_AF-A0A7C1RCJ3-F1
#
_entry.id   AF-A0A7C1RCJ3-F1
#
_cell.length_a   1.000
_cell.length_b   1.000
_cell.length_c   1.000
_cell.angle_alpha   90.00
_cell.angle_beta   90.00
_cell.angle_gamma   90.00
#
_symmetry.space_group_name_H-M   'P 1'
#
loop_
_entity.id
_entity.type
_entity.pdbx_description
1 polymer ?
#
loop_
_entity_poly.entity_id
_entity_poly.type
_entity_poly.pdbx_seq_one_letter_code
_entity_poly.pdbx_strand_id
1 'polypeptide(L)'
;MKIEDIETIYKKEIKEAEKEFLEGMKNKKNLGELETIYKNKLRLAREDYYESISKVIEKQKESIKKKDKKEDKSEKVKCFKLKPGKFGLTLLQRIKFRLGYLFFKLGFRLRNWLKKITPNILSYNYIKIKITIKRISLYLNNLFLEFSIVIKDNLRKIYSLAKTGIKKLLEIAKKITEATLFRFSKKDSSKEGEEKKNQINSSQNK
;
A
#
# COMPACT_ATOMS: atom_id res chain seq x y z
N MET A 1 0.85 41.48 10.34
CA MET A 1 0.44 40.50 9.30
C MET A 1 0.14 39.19 10.01
N LYS A 2 -1.06 38.63 9.81
CA LYS A 2 -1.44 37.36 10.42
C LYS A 2 -0.92 36.20 9.57
N ILE A 3 -0.84 35.00 10.15
CA ILE A 3 -0.42 33.78 9.43
C ILE A 3 -1.37 33.50 8.26
N GLU A 4 -2.67 33.72 8.44
CA GLU A 4 -3.72 33.56 7.42
C GLU A 4 -3.48 34.47 6.20
N ASP A 5 -3.02 35.70 6.41
CA ASP A 5 -2.69 36.64 5.33
C ASP A 5 -1.47 36.16 4.53
N ILE A 6 -0.48 35.57 5.21
CA ILE A 6 0.74 35.03 4.57
C ILE A 6 0.40 33.78 3.76
N GLU A 7 -0.44 32.89 4.27
CA GLU A 7 -0.89 31.70 3.54
C GLU A 7 -1.73 32.05 2.31
N THR A 8 -2.58 33.08 2.40
CA THR A 8 -3.42 33.51 1.28
C THR A 8 -2.58 34.13 0.15
N ILE A 9 -1.55 34.93 0.49
CA ILE A 9 -0.59 35.47 -0.48
C ILE A 9 0.20 34.34 -1.16
N TYR A 10 0.75 33.41 -0.37
CA TYR A 10 1.49 32.27 -0.93
C TYR A 10 0.64 31.41 -1.87
N LYS A 11 -0.62 31.12 -1.49
CA LYS A 11 -1.57 30.40 -2.37
C LYS A 11 -1.88 31.18 -3.65
N LYS A 12 -1.92 32.51 -3.59
CA LYS A 12 -2.16 33.37 -4.76
C LYS A 12 -0.96 33.32 -5.71
N GLU A 13 0.26 33.44 -5.19
CA GLU A 13 1.50 33.39 -5.98
C GLU A 13 1.70 32.04 -6.68
N ILE A 14 1.37 30.92 -6.01
CA ILE A 14 1.38 29.60 -6.65
C ILE A 14 0.38 29.54 -7.80
N LYS A 15 -0.86 29.99 -7.57
CA LYS A 15 -1.91 29.98 -8.61
C LYS A 15 -1.54 30.86 -9.79
N GLU A 16 -0.91 31.99 -9.57
CA GLU A 16 -0.41 32.87 -10.63
C GLU A 16 0.71 32.20 -11.43
N ALA A 17 1.68 31.55 -10.75
CA ALA A 17 2.73 30.79 -11.41
C ALA A 17 2.17 29.62 -12.25
N GLU A 18 1.19 28.89 -11.73
CA GLU A 18 0.51 27.81 -12.45
C GLU A 18 -0.25 28.33 -13.67
N LYS A 19 -0.98 29.45 -13.52
CA LYS A 19 -1.73 30.07 -14.61
C LYS A 19 -0.81 30.51 -15.74
N GLU A 20 0.30 31.17 -15.42
CA GLU A 20 1.27 31.61 -16.42
C GLU A 20 1.95 30.44 -17.14
N PHE A 21 2.25 29.35 -16.43
CA PHE A 21 2.81 28.14 -17.04
C PHE A 21 1.82 27.51 -18.03
N LEU A 22 0.54 27.39 -17.64
CA LEU A 22 -0.51 26.84 -18.50
C LEU A 22 -0.80 27.74 -19.72
N GLU A 23 -0.80 29.06 -19.55
CA GLU A 23 -0.93 30.02 -20.65
C GLU A 23 0.29 29.97 -21.59
N GLY A 24 1.49 29.83 -21.03
CA GLY A 24 2.71 29.62 -21.81
C GLY A 24 2.68 28.35 -22.66
N MET A 25 2.17 27.25 -22.10
CA MET A 25 1.99 25.98 -22.81
C MET A 25 0.99 26.10 -23.96
N LYS A 26 -0.14 26.82 -23.76
CA LYS A 26 -1.13 27.09 -24.81
C LYS A 26 -0.55 27.90 -25.97
N ASN A 27 0.36 28.83 -25.67
CA ASN A 27 1.00 29.72 -26.64
C ASN A 27 2.23 29.10 -27.34
N LYS A 28 2.45 27.78 -27.22
CA LYS A 28 3.60 27.05 -27.82
C LYS A 28 4.97 27.66 -27.52
N LYS A 29 5.14 28.30 -26.36
CA LYS A 29 6.47 28.76 -25.91
C LYS A 29 7.36 27.55 -25.61
N ASN A 30 8.69 27.75 -25.64
CA ASN A 30 9.66 26.70 -25.37
C ASN A 30 9.41 26.07 -23.98
N LEU A 31 9.14 24.76 -23.95
CA LEU A 31 8.76 24.04 -22.73
C LEU A 31 9.84 24.13 -21.65
N GLY A 32 11.12 24.07 -22.04
CA GLY A 32 12.25 24.14 -21.11
C GLY A 32 12.33 25.49 -20.38
N GLU A 33 12.15 26.59 -21.11
CA GLU A 33 12.15 27.94 -20.54
C GLU A 33 10.95 28.16 -19.61
N LEU A 34 9.76 27.71 -20.01
CA LEU A 34 8.56 27.77 -19.17
C LEU A 34 8.73 27.00 -17.86
N GLU A 35 9.30 25.80 -17.91
CA GLU A 35 9.57 25.01 -16.71
C GLU A 35 10.57 25.72 -15.78
N THR A 36 11.63 26.31 -16.34
CA THR A 36 12.62 27.04 -15.52
C THR A 36 12.01 28.26 -14.85
N ILE A 37 11.19 29.04 -15.57
CA ILE A 37 10.49 30.21 -15.02
C ILE A 37 9.51 29.78 -13.93
N TYR A 38 8.72 28.74 -14.17
CA TYR A 38 7.77 28.19 -13.19
C TYR A 38 8.47 27.70 -11.92
N LYS A 39 9.53 26.91 -12.06
CA LYS A 39 10.34 26.41 -10.94
C LYS A 39 10.96 27.56 -10.15
N ASN A 40 11.44 28.60 -10.81
CA ASN A 40 12.01 29.77 -10.13
C ASN A 40 10.95 30.56 -9.37
N LYS A 41 9.76 30.77 -9.94
CA LYS A 41 8.64 31.44 -9.25
C LYS A 41 8.16 30.68 -8.02
N LEU A 42 8.03 29.35 -8.12
CA LEU A 42 7.68 28.52 -6.96
C LEU A 42 8.75 28.57 -5.86
N ARG A 43 10.03 28.67 -6.24
CA ARG A 43 11.12 28.79 -5.28
C ARG A 43 11.06 30.13 -4.54
N LEU A 44 10.90 31.24 -5.25
CA LEU A 44 10.79 32.58 -4.67
C LEU A 44 9.58 32.68 -3.72
N ALA A 45 8.39 32.27 -4.17
CA ALA A 45 7.19 32.25 -3.33
C ALA A 45 7.39 31.45 -2.03
N ARG A 46 8.14 30.36 -2.10
CA ARG A 46 8.45 29.53 -0.93
C ARG A 46 9.46 30.20 0.01
N GLU A 47 10.48 30.83 -0.52
CA GLU A 47 11.47 31.60 0.24
C GLU A 47 10.79 32.76 0.99
N ASP A 48 9.95 33.54 0.29
CA ASP A 48 9.20 34.66 0.86
C ASP A 48 8.20 34.23 1.94
N TYR A 49 7.52 33.09 1.72
CA TYR A 49 6.64 32.49 2.72
C TYR A 49 7.41 32.12 4.00
N TYR A 50 8.54 31.41 3.87
CA TYR A 50 9.32 31.00 5.03
C TYR A 50 9.90 32.17 5.79
N GLU A 51 10.40 33.19 5.10
CA GLU A 51 10.93 34.40 5.73
C GLU A 51 9.83 35.13 6.51
N SER A 52 8.65 35.29 5.90
CA SER A 52 7.51 35.97 6.50
C SER A 52 6.97 35.23 7.73
N ILE A 53 6.83 33.91 7.65
CA ILE A 53 6.41 33.07 8.79
C ILE A 53 7.45 33.12 9.92
N SER A 54 8.74 33.07 9.59
CA SER A 54 9.81 33.11 10.59
C SER A 54 9.78 34.42 11.37
N LYS A 55 9.60 35.57 10.69
CA LYS A 55 9.43 36.88 11.34
C LYS A 55 8.21 36.94 12.27
N VAL A 56 7.10 36.29 11.90
CA VAL A 56 5.91 36.22 12.77
C VAL A 56 6.16 35.36 14.01
N ILE A 57 6.80 34.20 13.83
CA ILE A 57 7.15 33.30 14.94
C ILE A 57 8.14 33.97 15.91
N GLU A 58 9.13 34.69 15.40
CA GLU A 58 10.09 35.43 16.23
C GLU A 58 9.40 36.51 17.06
N LYS A 59 8.50 37.31 16.46
CA LYS A 59 7.70 38.31 17.19
C LYS A 59 6.80 37.67 18.27
N GLN A 60 6.25 36.49 18.01
CA GLN A 60 5.48 35.74 19.01
C GLN A 60 6.38 35.25 20.16
N LYS A 61 7.58 34.74 19.87
CA LYS A 61 8.54 34.33 20.91
C LYS A 61 9.03 35.51 21.75
N GLU A 62 9.29 36.67 21.14
CA GLU A 62 9.69 37.88 21.85
C GLU A 62 8.59 38.43 22.75
N SER A 63 7.32 38.39 22.30
CA SER A 63 6.19 38.84 23.11
C SER A 63 5.92 37.92 24.31
N ILE A 64 6.15 36.60 24.18
CA ILE A 64 6.13 35.66 25.31
C ILE A 64 7.26 35.97 26.31
N LYS A 65 8.50 36.13 25.84
CA LYS A 65 9.65 36.49 26.70
C LYS A 65 9.49 37.84 27.43
N LYS A 66 8.74 38.79 26.84
CA LYS A 66 8.43 40.09 27.48
C LYS A 66 7.32 39.97 28.53
N LYS A 67 6.36 39.04 28.37
CA LYS A 67 5.35 38.74 29.41
C LYS A 67 5.98 38.08 30.63
N ASP A 68 6.94 37.17 30.43
CA ASP A 68 7.68 36.54 31.55
C ASP A 68 8.54 37.54 32.36
N LYS A 69 8.81 38.75 31.83
CA LYS A 69 9.52 39.82 32.56
C LYS A 69 8.61 40.79 33.32
N LYS A 70 7.28 40.68 33.18
CA LYS A 70 6.30 41.51 33.88
C LYS A 70 5.27 40.65 34.61
N GLU A 71 5.73 39.76 35.47
CA GLU A 71 4.87 39.13 36.48
C GLU A 71 5.72 38.78 37.71
N ASP A 72 6.03 39.83 38.47
CA ASP A 72 6.28 39.71 39.92
C ASP A 72 5.24 40.56 40.64
N LYS A 73 3.98 40.16 40.48
CA LYS A 73 2.94 40.43 41.49
C LYS A 73 2.42 39.07 41.91
N SER A 74 2.81 38.71 43.13
CA SER A 74 2.52 37.48 43.84
C SER A 74 1.01 37.22 43.96
N GLU A 75 0.36 36.72 42.92
CA GLU A 75 -0.81 35.88 43.13
C GLU A 75 -0.32 34.49 43.50
N LYS A 76 -0.47 34.14 44.78
CA LYS A 76 -0.24 32.79 45.28
C LYS A 76 -1.23 31.87 44.55
N VAL A 77 -0.76 31.28 43.44
CA VAL A 77 -1.43 30.16 42.79
C VAL A 77 -1.66 29.12 43.88
N LYS A 78 -2.92 28.87 44.23
CA LYS A 78 -3.26 27.78 45.15
C LYS A 78 -2.75 26.51 44.47
N CYS A 79 -1.65 25.96 44.97
CA CYS A 79 -1.17 24.66 44.53
C CYS A 79 -2.34 23.69 44.59
N PHE A 80 -2.73 23.18 43.44
CA PHE A 80 -3.77 22.17 43.34
C PHE A 80 -3.25 20.93 44.08
N LYS A 81 -3.59 20.80 45.36
CA LYS A 81 -3.25 19.64 46.17
C LYS A 81 -4.13 18.49 45.69
N LEU A 82 -3.64 17.78 44.67
CA LEU A 82 -4.13 16.46 44.33
C LEU A 82 -4.06 15.61 45.61
N LYS A 83 -5.22 15.24 46.14
CA LYS A 83 -5.29 14.18 47.15
C LYS A 83 -4.63 12.95 46.52
N PRO A 84 -3.57 12.38 47.11
CA PRO A 84 -3.00 11.16 46.58
C PRO A 84 -4.06 10.07 46.74
N GLY A 85 -4.82 9.82 45.66
CA GLY A 85 -5.60 8.60 45.57
C GLY A 85 -4.66 7.42 45.76
N LYS A 86 -5.17 6.32 46.32
CA LYS A 86 -4.42 5.06 46.42
C LYS A 86 -4.26 4.44 45.02
N PHE A 87 -3.57 5.11 44.11
CA PHE A 87 -3.13 4.61 42.81
C PHE A 87 -1.83 3.80 42.96
N GLY A 88 -1.71 3.06 44.07
CA GLY A 88 -0.58 2.17 44.28
C GLY A 88 -0.69 1.03 43.28
N LEU A 89 0.26 0.95 42.35
CA LEU A 89 0.42 -0.22 41.50
C LEU A 89 0.47 -1.47 42.38
N THR A 90 -0.30 -2.50 42.01
CA THR A 90 -0.20 -3.83 42.66
C THR A 90 1.25 -4.33 42.59
N LEU A 91 1.68 -5.19 43.51
CA LEU A 91 3.06 -5.73 43.52
C LEU A 91 3.53 -6.23 42.13
N LEU A 92 2.65 -6.95 41.42
CA LEU A 92 2.91 -7.41 40.05
C LEU A 92 3.08 -6.26 39.04
N GLN A 93 2.23 -5.23 39.11
CA GLN A 93 2.35 -4.05 38.24
C GLN A 93 3.63 -3.27 38.55
N ARG A 94 4.05 -3.19 39.82
CA ARG A 94 5.30 -2.56 40.23
C ARG A 94 6.52 -3.31 39.69
N ILE A 95 6.52 -4.65 39.72
CA ILE A 95 7.58 -5.48 39.14
C ILE A 95 7.62 -5.33 37.62
N LYS A 96 6.46 -5.42 36.94
CA LYS A 96 6.35 -5.22 35.49
C LYS A 96 6.86 -3.83 35.06
N PHE A 97 6.50 -2.80 35.82
CA PHE A 97 6.98 -1.44 35.59
C PHE A 97 8.49 -1.32 35.80
N ARG A 98 9.03 -1.93 36.87
CA ARG A 98 10.47 -1.90 37.18
C ARG A 98 11.29 -2.63 36.12
N LEU A 99 10.81 -3.77 35.63
CA LEU A 99 11.42 -4.49 34.50
C LEU A 99 11.35 -3.66 33.22
N GLY A 100 10.18 -3.12 32.88
CA GLY A 100 10.02 -2.24 31.72
C GLY A 100 10.95 -1.01 31.77
N TYR A 101 11.09 -0.40 32.95
CA TYR A 101 12.01 0.70 33.18
C TYR A 101 13.48 0.28 33.03
N LEU A 102 13.86 -0.90 33.53
CA LEU A 102 15.20 -1.46 33.35
C LEU A 102 15.52 -1.72 31.88
N PHE A 103 14.62 -2.37 31.12
CA PHE A 103 14.79 -2.61 29.69
C PHE A 103 14.87 -1.31 28.90
N PHE A 104 14.03 -0.33 29.23
CA PHE A 104 14.08 0.99 28.63
C PHE A 104 15.43 1.68 28.89
N LYS A 105 15.90 1.67 30.14
CA LYS A 105 17.18 2.28 30.53
C LYS A 105 18.38 1.58 29.89
N LEU A 106 18.35 0.24 29.79
CA LEU A 106 19.36 -0.54 29.08
C LEU A 106 19.36 -0.20 27.58
N GLY A 107 18.20 -0.23 26.93
CA GLY A 107 18.08 0.08 25.50
C GLY A 107 18.53 1.51 25.17
N PHE A 108 18.24 2.47 26.05
CA PHE A 108 18.66 3.86 25.88
C PHE A 108 20.18 4.01 26.06
N ARG A 109 20.77 3.34 27.07
CA ARG A 109 22.23 3.30 27.26
C ARG A 109 22.93 2.63 26.09
N LEU A 110 22.42 1.50 25.60
CA LEU A 110 22.97 0.80 24.45
C LEU A 110 22.92 1.69 23.20
N ARG A 111 21.80 2.36 22.95
CA ARG A 111 21.63 3.27 21.80
C ARG A 111 22.57 4.48 21.88
N ASN A 112 22.76 5.05 23.08
CA ASN A 112 23.72 6.14 23.27
C ASN A 112 25.17 5.69 23.18
N TRP A 113 25.49 4.50 23.69
CA TRP A 113 26.82 3.91 23.59
C TRP A 113 27.17 3.58 22.14
N LEU A 114 26.24 2.97 21.40
CA LEU A 114 26.35 2.77 19.96
C LEU A 114 26.53 4.11 19.24
N LYS A 115 25.73 5.15 19.54
CA LYS A 115 25.93 6.49 18.95
C LYS A 115 27.30 7.10 19.27
N LYS A 116 27.87 6.81 20.43
CA LYS A 116 29.17 7.34 20.87
C LYS A 116 30.35 6.62 20.20
N ILE A 117 30.21 5.32 19.96
CA ILE A 117 31.25 4.49 19.34
C ILE A 117 31.16 4.50 17.82
N THR A 118 29.95 4.55 17.27
CA THR A 118 29.74 4.46 15.82
C THR A 118 30.19 5.77 15.18
N PRO A 119 31.26 5.77 14.37
CA PRO A 119 31.65 6.94 13.59
C PRO A 119 30.48 7.38 12.69
N ASN A 120 30.35 8.68 12.46
CA ASN A 120 29.28 9.24 11.59
C ASN A 120 29.23 8.58 10.20
N ILE A 121 30.35 8.05 9.73
CA ILE A 121 30.47 7.32 8.45
C ILE A 121 29.72 5.97 8.50
N LEU A 122 29.81 5.22 9.60
CA LEU A 122 29.14 3.93 9.77
C LEU A 122 27.63 4.10 9.95
N SER A 123 27.19 5.14 10.68
CA SER A 123 25.77 5.45 10.81
C SER A 123 25.18 5.94 9.48
N TYR A 124 25.91 6.75 8.72
CA TYR A 124 25.56 7.15 7.36
C TYR A 124 25.45 5.95 6.42
N ASN A 125 26.45 5.07 6.40
CA ASN A 125 26.45 3.86 5.58
C ASN A 125 25.33 2.90 5.97
N TYR A 126 25.05 2.73 7.26
CA TYR A 126 23.92 1.93 7.74
C TYR A 126 22.58 2.47 7.24
N ILE A 127 22.36 3.78 7.36
CA ILE A 127 21.13 4.43 6.87
C ILE A 127 21.03 4.29 5.35
N LYS A 128 22.14 4.51 4.63
CA LYS A 128 22.22 4.35 3.17
C LYS A 128 21.84 2.93 2.75
N ILE A 129 22.48 1.91 3.34
CA ILE A 129 22.18 0.49 3.09
C ILE A 129 20.74 0.16 3.42
N LYS A 130 20.22 0.63 4.57
CA LYS A 130 18.83 0.39 4.98
C LYS A 130 17.82 0.97 3.99
N ILE A 131 18.06 2.19 3.50
CA ILE A 131 17.23 2.82 2.47
C ILE A 131 17.32 2.03 1.15
N THR A 132 18.53 1.61 0.75
CA THR A 132 18.75 0.80 -0.46
C THR A 132 18.01 -0.53 -0.39
N ILE A 133 18.11 -1.27 0.72
CA ILE A 133 17.38 -2.54 0.93
C ILE A 133 15.87 -2.31 0.83
N LYS A 134 15.34 -1.24 1.43
CA LYS A 134 13.91 -0.92 1.38
C LYS A 134 13.44 -0.56 -0.03
N ARG A 135 14.28 0.11 -0.83
CA ARG A 135 13.99 0.38 -2.25
C ARG A 135 14.03 -0.89 -3.09
N ILE A 136 15.01 -1.76 -2.87
CA ILE A 136 15.13 -3.05 -3.56
C ILE A 136 13.93 -3.94 -3.23
N SER A 137 13.47 -4.00 -1.97
CA SER A 137 12.30 -4.81 -1.62
C SER A 137 11.02 -4.33 -2.29
N LEU A 138 10.85 -3.01 -2.43
CA LEU A 138 9.74 -2.43 -3.19
C LEU A 138 9.79 -2.83 -4.67
N TYR A 139 10.99 -2.79 -5.27
CA TYR A 139 11.19 -3.17 -6.66
C TYR A 139 10.96 -4.67 -6.89
N LEU A 140 11.46 -5.52 -6.00
CA LEU A 140 11.24 -6.97 -6.03
C LEU A 140 9.76 -7.34 -5.86
N ASN A 141 9.02 -6.64 -5.01
CA ASN A 141 7.57 -6.87 -4.87
C ASN A 141 6.81 -6.56 -6.18
N ASN A 142 7.21 -5.51 -6.90
CA ASN A 142 6.61 -5.18 -8.19
C ASN A 142 6.95 -6.25 -9.25
N LEU A 143 8.20 -6.70 -9.30
CA LEU A 143 8.61 -7.81 -10.19
C LEU A 143 7.85 -9.11 -9.87
N PHE A 144 7.67 -9.42 -8.58
CA PHE A 144 6.88 -10.59 -8.16
C PHE A 144 5.41 -10.47 -8.55
N LEU A 145 4.83 -9.28 -8.48
CA LEU A 145 3.46 -9.04 -8.94
C LEU A 145 3.35 -9.29 -10.45
N GLU A 146 4.25 -8.74 -11.27
CA GLU A 146 4.27 -8.96 -12.72
C GLU A 146 4.47 -10.46 -13.06
N PHE A 147 5.44 -11.13 -12.43
CA PHE A 147 5.63 -12.57 -12.59
C PHE A 147 4.40 -13.37 -12.19
N SER A 148 3.73 -13.00 -11.10
CA SER A 148 2.52 -13.70 -10.64
C SER A 148 1.38 -13.59 -11.65
N ILE A 149 1.25 -12.44 -12.33
CA ILE A 149 0.24 -12.21 -13.38
C ILE A 149 0.55 -13.10 -14.58
N VAL A 150 1.80 -13.12 -15.06
CA VAL A 150 2.23 -13.94 -16.20
C VAL A 150 2.03 -15.44 -15.92
N ILE A 151 2.41 -15.91 -14.73
CA ILE A 151 2.21 -17.32 -14.32
C ILE A 151 0.72 -17.65 -14.25
N LYS A 152 -0.09 -16.77 -13.68
CA LYS A 152 -1.54 -16.98 -13.55
C LYS A 152 -2.23 -17.03 -14.92
N ASP A 153 -1.83 -16.19 -15.86
CA ASP A 153 -2.35 -16.21 -17.23
C ASP A 153 -1.92 -17.46 -18.00
N ASN A 154 -0.68 -17.93 -17.83
CA ASN A 154 -0.23 -19.19 -18.41
C ASN A 154 -0.96 -20.40 -17.82
N LEU A 155 -1.16 -20.44 -16.50
CA LEU A 155 -1.97 -21.49 -15.86
C LEU A 155 -3.42 -21.47 -16.36
N ARG A 156 -4.00 -20.28 -16.57
CA ARG A 156 -5.36 -20.14 -17.11
C ARG A 156 -5.45 -20.64 -18.55
N LYS A 157 -4.43 -20.38 -19.39
CA LYS A 157 -4.33 -20.93 -20.75
C LYS A 157 -4.23 -22.46 -20.73
N ILE A 158 -3.33 -23.02 -19.92
CA ILE A 158 -3.17 -24.48 -19.78
C ILE A 158 -4.48 -25.12 -19.32
N TYR A 159 -5.15 -24.54 -18.32
CA TYR A 159 -6.44 -25.02 -17.83
C TYR A 159 -7.52 -24.99 -18.92
N SER A 160 -7.57 -23.92 -19.72
CA SER A 160 -8.54 -23.81 -20.81
C SER A 160 -8.34 -24.85 -21.92
N LEU A 161 -7.07 -25.15 -22.24
CA LEU A 161 -6.69 -26.21 -23.18
C LEU A 161 -7.03 -27.60 -22.64
N ALA A 162 -6.74 -27.86 -21.38
CA ALA A 162 -7.10 -29.12 -20.73
C ALA A 162 -8.63 -29.31 -20.71
N LYS A 163 -9.39 -28.26 -20.38
CA LYS A 163 -10.86 -28.29 -20.36
C LYS A 163 -11.45 -28.58 -21.74
N THR A 164 -10.88 -28.03 -22.81
CA THR A 164 -11.32 -28.32 -24.19
C THR A 164 -10.93 -29.73 -24.62
N GLY A 165 -9.75 -30.22 -24.25
CA GLY A 165 -9.34 -31.60 -24.46
C GLY A 165 -10.29 -32.61 -23.79
N ILE A 166 -10.64 -32.37 -22.53
CA ILE A 166 -11.58 -33.21 -21.78
C ILE A 166 -12.97 -33.21 -22.45
N LYS A 167 -13.48 -32.05 -22.90
CA LYS A 167 -14.76 -32.00 -23.61
C LYS A 167 -14.76 -32.84 -24.89
N LYS A 168 -13.69 -32.77 -25.68
CA LYS A 168 -13.55 -33.58 -26.91
C LYS A 168 -13.53 -35.08 -26.60
N LEU A 169 -12.81 -35.49 -25.57
CA LEU A 169 -12.81 -36.89 -25.12
C LEU A 169 -14.20 -37.36 -24.69
N LEU A 170 -14.96 -36.50 -24.02
CA LEU A 170 -16.32 -36.79 -23.57
C LEU A 170 -17.29 -36.93 -24.75
N GLU A 171 -17.15 -36.11 -25.79
CA GLU A 171 -17.91 -36.25 -27.05
C GLU A 171 -17.56 -37.54 -27.80
N ILE A 172 -16.27 -37.91 -27.86
CA ILE A 172 -15.83 -39.17 -28.46
C ILE A 172 -16.41 -40.35 -27.68
N ALA A 173 -16.33 -40.32 -26.35
CA ALA A 173 -16.91 -41.35 -25.50
C ALA A 173 -18.43 -41.48 -25.70
N LYS A 174 -19.15 -40.35 -25.79
CA LYS A 174 -20.59 -40.34 -26.09
C LYS A 174 -20.91 -40.99 -27.45
N LYS A 175 -20.16 -40.63 -28.50
CA LYS A 175 -20.33 -41.25 -29.83
C LYS A 175 -20.04 -42.75 -29.81
N ILE A 176 -19.04 -43.19 -29.05
CA ILE A 176 -18.74 -44.62 -28.89
C ILE A 176 -19.89 -45.32 -28.17
N THR A 177 -20.43 -44.74 -27.08
CA THR A 177 -21.57 -45.33 -26.36
C THR A 177 -22.85 -45.36 -27.17
N GLU A 178 -23.13 -44.34 -27.97
CA GLU A 178 -24.28 -44.31 -28.88
C GLU A 178 -24.14 -45.36 -29.99
N ALA A 179 -22.94 -45.52 -30.55
CA ALA A 179 -22.66 -46.52 -31.57
C ALA A 179 -22.73 -47.96 -31.01
N THR A 180 -22.28 -48.19 -29.78
CA THR A 180 -22.41 -49.51 -29.13
C THR A 180 -23.84 -49.81 -28.73
N LEU A 181 -24.60 -48.85 -28.18
CA LEU A 181 -26.03 -48.99 -27.90
C LEU A 181 -26.84 -49.28 -29.18
N PHE A 182 -26.53 -48.59 -30.28
CA PHE A 182 -27.16 -48.83 -31.58
C PHE A 182 -26.83 -50.23 -32.12
N ARG A 183 -25.59 -50.71 -31.96
CA ARG A 183 -25.21 -52.08 -32.37
C ARG A 183 -25.87 -53.16 -31.50
N PHE A 184 -26.05 -52.93 -30.21
CA PHE A 184 -26.75 -53.86 -29.31
C PHE A 184 -28.26 -53.90 -29.62
N SER A 185 -28.91 -52.74 -29.76
CA SER A 185 -30.33 -52.64 -30.14
C SER A 185 -30.63 -53.30 -31.50
N LYS A 186 -29.71 -53.20 -32.47
CA LYS A 186 -29.85 -53.87 -33.76
C LYS A 186 -29.69 -55.40 -33.65
N LYS A 187 -28.88 -55.89 -32.71
CA LYS A 187 -28.63 -57.32 -32.50
C LYS A 187 -29.83 -58.00 -31.82
N ASP A 188 -30.51 -57.30 -30.93
CA ASP A 188 -31.72 -57.80 -30.26
C ASP A 188 -32.93 -57.83 -31.22
N SER A 189 -33.10 -56.81 -32.05
CA SER A 189 -34.13 -56.81 -33.11
C SER A 189 -33.88 -57.82 -34.23
N SER A 190 -32.62 -58.19 -34.49
CA SER A 190 -32.27 -59.26 -35.43
C SER A 190 -32.64 -60.65 -34.89
N LYS A 191 -32.45 -60.88 -33.58
CA LYS A 191 -32.81 -62.15 -32.91
C LYS A 191 -34.32 -62.35 -32.81
N GLU A 192 -35.10 -61.31 -32.51
CA GLU A 192 -36.57 -61.40 -32.53
C GLU A 192 -37.14 -61.70 -33.94
N GLY A 193 -36.46 -61.27 -34.99
CA GLY A 193 -36.84 -61.57 -36.38
C GLY A 193 -36.59 -63.04 -36.79
N GLU A 194 -35.50 -63.65 -36.28
CA GLU A 194 -35.21 -65.07 -36.51
C GLU A 194 -36.12 -66.00 -35.70
N GLU A 195 -36.47 -65.64 -34.45
CA GLU A 195 -37.42 -66.42 -33.64
C GLU A 195 -38.84 -66.41 -34.23
N LYS A 196 -39.30 -65.28 -34.79
CA LYS A 196 -40.60 -65.21 -35.49
C LYS A 196 -40.61 -66.00 -36.80
N LYS A 197 -39.51 -66.02 -37.58
CA LYS A 197 -39.41 -66.85 -38.79
C LYS A 197 -39.41 -68.35 -38.46
N ASN A 198 -38.74 -68.76 -37.40
CA ASN A 198 -38.73 -70.17 -36.97
C ASN A 198 -40.08 -70.63 -36.39
N GLN A 199 -40.83 -69.76 -35.71
CA GLN A 199 -42.20 -70.08 -35.29
C GLN A 199 -43.16 -70.24 -36.48
N ILE A 200 -43.10 -69.35 -37.48
CA ILE A 200 -43.96 -69.42 -38.67
C ILE A 200 -43.69 -70.70 -39.50
N ASN A 201 -42.42 -71.09 -39.66
CA ASN A 201 -42.06 -72.32 -40.38
C ASN A 201 -42.44 -73.60 -39.60
N SER A 202 -42.53 -73.55 -38.27
CA SER A 202 -42.98 -74.68 -37.45
C SER A 202 -44.50 -74.91 -37.49
N SER A 203 -45.28 -73.87 -37.80
CA SER A 203 -46.74 -73.92 -37.88
C SER A 203 -47.28 -74.33 -39.26
N GLN A 204 -46.45 -74.35 -40.31
CA GLN A 204 -46.83 -74.80 -41.65
C GLN A 204 -46.54 -76.29 -41.90
N ASN A 205 -45.83 -76.98 -41.00
CA ASN A 205 -45.47 -78.40 -41.10
C ASN A 205 -46.23 -79.30 -40.10
N LYS A 206 -47.43 -78.89 -39.67
CA LYS A 206 -48.37 -79.72 -38.90
C LYS A 206 -49.70 -79.81 -39.60
#